data_AF-A0A1F8NKG1-F1
#
_entry.id   AF-A0A1F8NKG1-F1
#
_cell.length_a   1.000
_cell.length_b   1.000
_cell.length_c   1.000
_cell.angle_alpha   90.00
_cell.angle_beta   90.00
_cell.angle_gamma   90.00
#
_symmetry.space_group_name_H-M   'P 1'
#
loop_
_entity.id
_entity.type
_entity.pdbx_description
1 polymer ?
#
loop_
_entity_poly.entity_id
_entity_poly.type
_entity_poly.pdbx_seq_one_letter_code
_entity_poly.pdbx_strand_id
1 'polypeptide(L)'
;MKIIIDLDDLGVNGKGEALRSLVFNQHQDGHFLFGCYETFDVNDGFIEIEPKKYKSIYDKIKPYDDFVDIKVIAYESKDIVTMWWWDGDGDLTFWIKGESHFYQNTDCKCDYEWQEIEIQEVPDDT
;
A
#
# COMPACT_ATOMS: atom_id res chain seq x y z
N MET A 1 16.20 4.54 -15.98
CA MET A 1 15.06 5.47 -16.15
C MET A 1 14.51 5.71 -14.75
N LYS A 2 14.65 6.92 -14.19
CA LYS A 2 13.94 7.27 -12.95
C LYS A 2 12.55 7.70 -13.35
N ILE A 3 11.55 6.91 -13.01
CA ILE A 3 10.15 7.32 -13.16
C ILE A 3 9.92 8.34 -12.05
N ILE A 4 9.73 9.60 -12.43
CA ILE A 4 9.20 10.64 -11.54
C ILE A 4 7.71 10.62 -11.83
N ILE A 5 6.92 10.03 -10.94
CA ILE A 5 5.46 10.14 -11.04
C ILE A 5 5.12 11.49 -10.43
N ASP A 6 4.67 12.42 -11.28
CA ASP A 6 4.05 13.66 -10.82
C ASP A 6 2.63 13.29 -10.35
N LEU A 7 2.49 13.05 -9.04
CA LEU A 7 1.23 12.66 -8.43
C LEU A 7 0.28 13.85 -8.27
N ASP A 8 0.77 15.09 -8.40
CA ASP A 8 0.02 16.31 -8.04
C ASP A 8 -1.21 16.54 -8.93
N ASP A 9 -1.17 16.06 -10.17
CA ASP A 9 -2.27 16.17 -11.14
C ASP A 9 -3.28 15.00 -11.08
N LEU A 10 -3.04 14.00 -10.22
CA LEU A 10 -3.88 12.81 -10.12
C LEU A 10 -4.87 12.92 -8.96
N GLY A 11 -6.13 12.54 -9.21
CA GLY A 11 -7.09 12.26 -8.13
C GLY A 11 -6.67 11.04 -7.32
N VAL A 12 -7.29 10.84 -6.15
CA VAL A 12 -6.95 9.77 -5.18
C VAL A 12 -6.83 8.39 -5.86
N ASN A 13 -7.76 8.04 -6.73
CA ASN A 13 -7.73 6.78 -7.47
C ASN A 13 -6.50 6.65 -8.39
N GLY A 14 -6.15 7.73 -9.10
CA GLY A 14 -4.97 7.75 -9.97
C GLY A 14 -3.67 7.62 -9.18
N LYS A 15 -3.57 8.29 -8.04
CA LYS A 15 -2.42 8.19 -7.14
C LYS A 15 -2.27 6.75 -6.61
N GLY A 16 -3.35 6.17 -6.13
CA GLY A 16 -3.38 4.79 -5.65
C GLY A 16 -2.94 3.77 -6.70
N GLU A 17 -3.47 3.85 -7.93
CA GLU A 17 -3.06 2.97 -9.03
C GLU A 17 -1.61 3.19 -9.47
N ALA A 18 -1.14 4.44 -9.47
CA ALA A 18 0.25 4.75 -9.78
C ALA A 18 1.19 4.13 -8.74
N LEU A 19 0.89 4.26 -7.45
CA LEU A 19 1.63 3.63 -6.36
C LEU A 19 1.59 2.11 -6.47
N ARG A 20 0.43 1.53 -6.77
CA ARG A 20 0.29 0.09 -7.00
C ARG A 20 1.21 -0.40 -8.12
N SER A 21 1.28 0.36 -9.21
CA SER A 21 2.11 0.01 -10.39
C SER A 21 3.60 0.17 -10.12
N LEU A 22 3.99 1.02 -9.16
CA LEU A 22 5.36 1.13 -8.68
C LEU A 22 5.76 -0.05 -7.80
N VAL A 23 4.87 -0.50 -6.91
CA VAL A 23 5.21 -1.54 -5.92
C VAL A 23 5.10 -2.94 -6.50
N PHE A 24 4.03 -3.24 -7.23
CA PHE A 24 3.74 -4.60 -7.69
C PHE A 24 4.02 -4.75 -9.19
N ASN A 25 4.58 -5.90 -9.57
CA ASN A 25 4.71 -6.27 -10.96
C ASN A 25 3.36 -6.79 -11.49
N GLN A 26 2.58 -5.88 -12.06
CA GLN A 26 1.23 -6.17 -12.56
C GLN A 26 1.19 -6.62 -14.02
N HIS A 27 2.36 -6.81 -14.63
CA HIS A 27 2.47 -7.20 -16.02
C HIS A 27 2.92 -8.66 -16.12
N GLN A 28 2.01 -9.52 -16.56
CA GLN A 28 2.34 -10.88 -16.96
C GLN A 28 1.93 -11.07 -18.42
N ASP A 29 2.87 -11.51 -19.26
CA ASP A 29 2.66 -11.80 -20.69
C ASP A 29 2.00 -10.65 -21.49
N GLY A 30 2.26 -9.40 -21.10
CA GLY A 30 1.71 -8.21 -21.78
C GLY A 30 0.30 -7.82 -21.36
N HIS A 31 -0.28 -8.50 -20.37
CA HIS A 31 -1.59 -8.18 -19.80
C HIS A 31 -1.45 -7.49 -18.44
N PHE A 32 -2.35 -6.54 -18.17
CA PHE A 32 -2.49 -5.91 -16.86
C PHE A 32 -3.36 -6.80 -15.97
N LEU A 33 -2.86 -7.14 -14.80
CA LEU A 33 -3.53 -8.07 -13.89
C LEU A 33 -4.29 -7.35 -12.77
N PHE A 34 -5.50 -7.85 -12.51
CA PHE A 34 -6.24 -7.64 -11.27
C PHE A 34 -6.15 -8.90 -10.42
N GLY A 35 -6.18 -8.73 -9.11
CA GLY A 35 -6.10 -9.84 -8.17
C GLY A 35 -5.66 -9.39 -6.78
N CYS A 36 -5.76 -10.32 -5.83
CA CYS A 36 -5.33 -10.06 -4.48
C CYS A 36 -3.83 -9.83 -4.45
N TYR A 37 -3.40 -8.90 -3.61
CA TYR A 37 -2.05 -8.35 -3.66
C TYR A 37 -0.95 -9.36 -3.30
N GLU A 38 -1.29 -10.43 -2.58
CA GLU A 38 -0.40 -11.58 -2.34
C GLU A 38 0.00 -12.35 -3.61
N THR A 39 -0.73 -12.15 -4.71
CA THR A 39 -0.50 -12.87 -5.96
C THR A 39 0.53 -12.19 -6.87
N PHE A 40 0.94 -10.97 -6.54
CA PHE A 40 1.89 -10.21 -7.34
C PHE A 40 3.30 -10.24 -6.75
N ASP A 41 4.28 -10.42 -7.63
CA ASP A 41 5.67 -10.15 -7.27
C ASP A 41 5.84 -8.66 -6.95
N VAL A 42 6.67 -8.36 -5.96
CA VAL A 42 7.05 -6.98 -5.63
C VAL A 42 8.21 -6.56 -6.54
N ASN A 43 8.14 -5.35 -7.09
CA ASN A 43 9.19 -4.79 -7.94
C ASN A 43 10.50 -4.61 -7.17
N ASP A 44 11.62 -4.65 -7.89
CA ASP A 44 12.95 -4.41 -7.34
C ASP A 44 13.04 -3.09 -6.57
N GLY A 45 13.77 -3.08 -5.46
CA GLY A 45 13.97 -1.89 -4.62
C GLY A 45 13.01 -1.77 -3.44
N PHE A 46 12.08 -2.72 -3.31
CA PHE A 46 11.30 -2.93 -2.10
C PHE A 46 11.87 -4.11 -1.30
N ILE A 47 11.89 -3.98 0.02
CA ILE A 47 12.29 -5.04 0.95
C ILE A 47 11.15 -5.35 1.91
N GLU A 48 10.97 -6.62 2.26
CA GLU A 48 10.02 -7.02 3.29
C GLU A 48 10.49 -6.50 4.65
N ILE A 49 9.56 -5.97 5.44
CA ILE A 49 9.82 -5.41 6.76
C ILE A 49 8.79 -5.88 7.78
N GLU A 50 9.15 -5.75 9.06
CA GLU A 50 8.19 -5.89 10.16
C GLU A 50 7.11 -4.79 10.05
N PRO A 51 5.81 -5.13 9.96
CA PRO A 51 4.74 -4.14 9.80
C PRO A 51 4.72 -3.06 10.90
N LYS A 52 5.12 -3.44 12.12
CA LYS A 52 5.17 -2.56 13.29
C LYS A 52 6.30 -1.51 13.23
N LYS A 53 7.18 -1.56 12.23
CA LYS A 53 8.21 -0.54 12.01
C LYS A 53 7.59 0.86 11.86
N TYR A 54 6.45 0.96 11.18
CA TYR A 54 5.69 2.21 11.01
C TYR A 54 4.41 2.17 11.83
N LYS A 55 4.56 2.28 13.15
CA LYS A 55 3.48 2.08 14.12
C LYS A 55 2.27 2.99 13.88
N SER A 56 2.45 4.25 13.49
CA SER A 56 1.33 5.19 13.25
C SER A 56 0.41 4.72 12.11
N ILE A 57 0.99 4.16 11.06
CA ILE A 57 0.27 3.57 9.93
C ILE A 57 -0.37 2.27 10.41
N TYR A 58 0.45 1.37 10.96
CA TYR A 58 0.03 0.05 11.42
C TYR A 58 -1.15 0.12 12.40
N ASP A 59 -1.12 1.01 13.38
CA ASP A 59 -2.19 1.15 14.38
C ASP A 59 -3.48 1.72 13.78
N LYS A 60 -3.39 2.52 12.71
CA LYS A 60 -4.55 3.05 11.97
C LYS A 60 -5.21 2.02 11.07
N ILE A 61 -4.41 1.22 10.40
CA ILE A 61 -4.91 0.13 9.56
C ILE A 61 -5.21 -1.14 10.35
N LYS A 62 -4.88 -1.16 11.66
CA LYS A 62 -4.81 -2.39 12.45
C LYS A 62 -6.11 -3.18 12.26
N PRO A 63 -6.03 -4.34 11.60
CA PRO A 63 -7.22 -5.17 11.40
C PRO A 63 -7.54 -5.75 12.77
N TYR A 64 -8.63 -5.28 13.38
CA TYR A 64 -9.16 -5.88 14.59
C TYR A 64 -10.35 -6.74 14.21
N ASP A 65 -10.12 -8.04 14.11
CA ASP A 65 -11.15 -9.03 14.36
C ASP A 65 -10.80 -9.67 15.72
N ASP A 66 -11.71 -9.58 16.69
CA ASP A 66 -11.55 -10.15 18.03
C ASP A 66 -11.37 -11.68 18.01
N PHE A 67 -11.58 -12.33 16.86
CA PHE A 67 -11.56 -13.78 16.68
C PHE A 67 -10.44 -14.30 15.77
N VAL A 68 -9.71 -13.43 15.05
CA VAL A 68 -8.70 -13.84 14.06
C VAL A 68 -7.44 -12.97 14.15
N ASP A 69 -6.29 -13.61 14.34
CA ASP A 69 -4.99 -12.96 14.14
C ASP A 69 -4.77 -12.71 12.63
N ILE A 70 -5.10 -11.49 12.18
CA ILE A 70 -4.90 -11.09 10.79
C ILE A 70 -3.41 -10.82 10.55
N LYS A 71 -2.82 -11.57 9.61
CA LYS A 71 -1.43 -11.39 9.19
C LYS A 71 -1.32 -10.16 8.28
N VAL A 72 -0.44 -9.24 8.64
CA VAL A 72 -0.04 -8.10 7.81
C VAL A 72 1.31 -8.40 7.17
N ILE A 73 1.42 -8.22 5.86
CA ILE A 73 2.69 -8.23 5.13
C ILE A 73 3.03 -6.79 4.77
N ALA A 74 4.28 -6.39 5.00
CA ALA A 74 4.73 -5.03 4.74
C ALA A 74 6.02 -5.02 3.93
N TYR A 75 6.10 -4.07 3.00
CA TYR A 75 7.32 -3.79 2.24
C TYR A 75 7.64 -2.30 2.30
N GLU A 76 8.92 -1.95 2.20
CA GLU A 76 9.33 -0.56 2.05
C GLU A 76 10.39 -0.40 0.97
N SER A 77 10.42 0.78 0.39
CA SER A 77 11.56 1.31 -0.35
C SER A 77 12.12 2.55 0.35
N LYS A 78 12.97 3.31 -0.34
CA LYS A 78 13.47 4.58 0.17
C LYS A 78 12.34 5.56 0.51
N ASP A 79 11.27 5.60 -0.30
CA ASP A 79 10.28 6.67 -0.24
C ASP A 79 8.84 6.14 0.01
N ILE A 80 8.59 4.84 -0.12
CA ILE A 80 7.24 4.25 -0.01
C ILE A 80 7.23 3.14 1.04
N VAL A 81 6.15 3.06 1.81
CA VAL A 81 5.77 1.91 2.63
C VAL A 81 4.47 1.36 2.08
N THR A 82 4.39 0.03 1.95
CA THR A 82 3.14 -0.66 1.62
C THR A 82 2.83 -1.70 2.68
N MET A 83 1.55 -1.87 2.98
CA MET A 83 1.07 -2.91 3.88
C MET A 83 -0.17 -3.55 3.26
N TRP A 84 -0.20 -4.87 3.28
CA TRP A 84 -1.32 -5.67 2.81
C TRP A 84 -1.75 -6.66 3.89
N TRP A 85 -3.04 -6.89 4.01
CA TRP A 85 -3.58 -7.92 4.88
C TRP A 85 -4.88 -8.50 4.32
N TRP A 86 -5.27 -9.66 4.86
CA TRP A 86 -6.52 -10.33 4.52
C TRP A 86 -7.48 -10.30 5.71
N ASP A 87 -8.52 -9.49 5.60
CA ASP A 87 -9.62 -9.39 6.57
C ASP A 87 -10.92 -10.10 6.09
N GLY A 88 -10.92 -10.59 4.85
CA GLY A 88 -12.09 -11.16 4.17
C GLY A 88 -12.17 -10.68 2.72
N ASP A 89 -11.91 -9.38 2.50
CA ASP A 89 -11.92 -8.73 1.18
C ASP A 89 -10.51 -8.31 0.75
N GLY A 90 -9.61 -8.08 1.70
CA GLY A 90 -8.19 -7.87 1.46
C GLY A 90 -7.86 -6.41 1.15
N ASP A 91 -7.12 -5.80 2.05
CA ASP A 91 -6.76 -4.39 2.00
C ASP A 91 -5.32 -4.17 1.58
N LEU A 92 -5.10 -3.09 0.85
CA LEU A 92 -3.79 -2.58 0.52
C LEU A 92 -3.67 -1.11 0.88
N THR A 93 -2.60 -0.80 1.60
CA THR A 93 -2.21 0.56 1.97
C THR A 93 -0.88 0.95 1.34
N PHE A 94 -0.80 2.19 0.87
CA PHE A 94 0.42 2.86 0.47
C PHE A 94 0.60 4.16 1.25
N TRP A 95 1.78 4.34 1.81
CA TRP A 95 2.20 5.58 2.44
C TRP A 95 3.49 6.08 1.80
N ILE A 96 3.49 7.32 1.35
CA ILE A 96 4.71 8.01 0.92
C ILE A 96 5.34 8.60 2.19
N LYS A 97 6.59 8.23 2.47
CA LYS A 97 7.26 8.59 3.72
C LYS A 97 7.32 10.11 3.87
N GLY A 98 6.85 10.59 5.02
CA GLY A 98 6.77 12.01 5.35
C GLY A 98 5.45 12.70 4.93
N GLU A 99 4.56 12.02 4.20
CA GLU A 99 3.22 12.55 3.94
C GLU A 99 2.30 12.37 5.16
N SER A 100 1.35 13.29 5.30
CA SER A 100 0.37 13.32 6.39
C SER A 100 -0.84 12.41 6.16
N HIS A 101 -0.85 11.62 5.09
CA HIS A 101 -1.95 10.73 4.73
C HIS A 101 -1.41 9.48 4.04
N PHE A 102 -2.21 8.42 4.01
CA PHE A 102 -1.94 7.23 3.21
C PHE A 102 -3.12 6.91 2.28
N TYR A 103 -2.85 6.10 1.28
CA TYR A 103 -3.82 5.65 0.28
C TYR A 103 -4.22 4.21 0.57
N GLN A 104 -5.52 3.91 0.64
CA GLN A 104 -6.02 2.57 0.91
C GLN A 104 -7.02 2.12 -0.17
N ASN A 105 -6.95 0.85 -0.55
CA ASN A 105 -8.01 0.14 -1.25
C ASN A 105 -8.38 -1.10 -0.42
N THR A 106 -9.67 -1.31 -0.19
CA THR A 106 -10.20 -2.29 0.78
C THR A 106 -10.84 -3.51 0.12
N ASP A 107 -10.63 -3.74 -1.18
CA ASP A 107 -11.35 -4.77 -1.93
C ASP A 107 -10.42 -5.39 -2.98
N CYS A 108 -9.51 -6.30 -2.58
CA CYS A 108 -8.63 -7.20 -3.37
C CYS A 108 -8.45 -6.82 -4.88
N LYS A 109 -8.26 -5.53 -5.18
CA LYS A 109 -8.43 -4.92 -6.52
C LYS A 109 -9.58 -5.50 -7.37
N CYS A 110 -10.79 -5.65 -6.84
CA CYS A 110 -11.98 -5.81 -7.68
C CYS A 110 -12.40 -4.48 -8.33
N ASP A 111 -11.93 -3.34 -7.81
CA ASP A 111 -12.20 -2.00 -8.33
C ASP A 111 -10.99 -1.05 -8.37
N TYR A 112 -11.22 0.19 -8.83
CA TYR A 112 -10.23 1.26 -8.87
C TYR A 112 -10.42 2.30 -7.76
N GLU A 113 -11.20 2.00 -6.73
CA GLU A 113 -11.56 2.98 -5.70
C GLU A 113 -10.47 3.04 -4.64
N TRP A 114 -9.96 4.25 -4.38
CA TRP A 114 -8.96 4.49 -3.36
C TRP A 114 -9.45 5.57 -2.42
N GLN A 115 -9.04 5.45 -1.17
CA GLN A 115 -9.32 6.40 -0.12
C GLN A 115 -8.02 7.05 0.35
N GLU A 116 -8.06 8.35 0.59
CA GLU A 116 -6.98 9.09 1.24
C GLU A 116 -7.33 9.25 2.73
N ILE A 117 -6.46 8.78 3.62
CA ILE A 117 -6.71 8.70 5.05
C ILE A 117 -5.62 9.46 5.79
N GLU A 118 -6.01 10.51 6.52
CA GLU A 118 -5.08 11.34 7.30
C GLU A 118 -4.41 10.56 8.43
N ILE A 119 -3.15 10.86 8.69
CA ILE A 119 -2.35 10.34 9.81
C ILE A 119 -2.30 11.46 10.86
N GLN A 120 -2.94 11.26 12.01
CA GLN A 120 -3.04 12.31 13.03
C GLN A 120 -1.68 12.65 13.70
N GLU A 121 -0.66 11.82 13.52
CA GLU A 121 0.70 12.08 14.00
C GLU A 121 1.73 11.52 12.98
N VAL A 122 2.50 12.41 12.35
CA VAL A 122 3.69 12.01 11.57
C VAL A 122 4.68 11.39 12.56
N PRO A 123 5.14 10.13 12.37
CA PRO A 123 6.21 9.60 13.21
C PRO A 123 7.43 10.50 13.03
N ASP A 124 7.93 11.06 14.13
CA ASP A 124 9.26 11.65 14.14
C ASP A 124 10.25 10.59 13.65
N ASP A 125 10.97 10.90 12.57
CA ASP A 125 12.11 10.13 12.10
C ASP A 125 13.08 9.94 13.29
N THR A 126 13.23 8.69 13.74
CA THR A 126 14.33 8.28 14.64
C THR A 126 15.31 7.40 13.89
#